data_AF-X0WDI8-F1
#
_entry.id   AF-X0WDI8-F1
#
_cell.length_a   1.000
_cell.length_b   1.000
_cell.length_c   1.000
_cell.angle_alpha   90.00
_cell.angle_beta   90.00
_cell.angle_gamma   90.00
#
_symmetry.space_group_name_H-M   'P 1'
#
loop_
_entity.id
_entity.type
_entity.pdbx_description
1 polymer ?
#
loop_
_entity_poly.entity_id
_entity_poly.type
_entity_poly.pdbx_seq_one_letter_code
_entity_poly.pdbx_strand_id
1 'polypeptide(L)' 'MGEPLRIVYCHCAYVDVVPSQVRDGVLGKLCALGIEVEAVADLCELAARRDPRLTEL' A
#
# COMPACT_ATOMS: atom_id res chain seq x y z
N MET A 1 -21.30 8.96 9.10
CA MET A 1 -20.54 7.74 9.43
C MET A 1 -19.56 7.56 8.29
N GLY A 2 -18.27 7.83 8.52
CA GLY A 2 -17.26 7.75 7.46
C GLY A 2 -16.99 6.29 7.13
N GLU A 3 -16.89 5.98 5.84
CA GLU A 3 -16.51 4.65 5.37
C GLU A 3 -15.12 4.27 5.92
N PRO A 4 -14.89 2.98 6.21
CA PRO A 4 -13.59 2.51 6.69
C PRO A 4 -12.51 2.85 5.65
N LEU A 5 -11.50 3.60 6.08
CA LEU A 5 -10.38 3.98 5.22
C LEU A 5 -9.57 2.72 4.86
N ARG A 6 -9.61 2.33 3.59
CA ARG A 6 -8.84 1.20 3.06
C ARG A 6 -7.59 1.73 2.36
N ILE A 7 -6.42 1.19 2.68
CA ILE A 7 -5.15 1.66 2.11
C ILE A 7 -4.46 0.50 1.40
N VAL A 8 -4.07 0.72 0.14
CA VAL A 8 -3.09 -0.14 -0.53
C VAL A 8 -1.71 0.52 -0.45
N TYR A 9 -0.75 -0.18 0.14
CA TYR A 9 0.61 0.31 0.38
C TYR A 9 1.61 -0.38 -0.55
N CYS A 10 2.35 0.40 -1.35
CA CYS A 10 3.37 -0.14 -2.25
C CYS A 10 4.70 -0.40 -1.52
N HIS A 11 5.08 -1.67 -1.40
CA HIS A 11 6.41 -2.11 -0.97
C HIS A 11 7.23 -2.54 -2.19
N CYS A 12 7.46 -1.58 -3.11
CA CYS A 12 8.01 -1.84 -4.45
C CYS A 12 9.26 -2.74 -4.41
N ALA A 13 9.18 -3.90 -5.04
CA ALA A 13 10.30 -4.84 -5.15
C ALA A 13 11.30 -4.46 -6.26
N TYR A 14 10.91 -3.54 -7.16
CA TYR A 14 11.63 -3.26 -8.40
C TYR A 14 12.42 -1.96 -8.40
N VAL A 15 11.91 -0.91 -7.74
CA VAL A 15 12.51 0.42 -7.77
C VAL A 15 12.77 0.91 -6.35
N ASP A 16 14.04 1.18 -6.04
CA ASP A 16 14.48 1.73 -4.76
C ASP A 16 14.55 3.27 -4.80
N VAL A 17 13.42 3.92 -5.09
CA VAL A 17 13.35 5.40 -5.04
C VAL A 17 13.17 5.91 -3.61
N VAL A 18 12.61 5.07 -2.74
CA VAL A 18 12.43 5.33 -1.31
C VAL A 18 13.24 4.30 -0.52
N PRO A 19 14.13 4.72 0.39
CA PRO A 19 14.90 3.80 1.21
C PRO A 19 13.99 2.80 1.96
N SER A 20 14.40 1.54 2.04
CA SER A 20 13.65 0.47 2.73
C SER A 20 13.23 0.85 4.15
N GLN A 21 14.13 1.43 4.94
CA GLN A 21 13.84 1.88 6.30
C GLN A 21 12.64 2.84 6.38
N VAL A 22 12.49 3.73 5.40
CA VAL A 22 11.35 4.65 5.34
C VAL A 22 10.07 3.89 5.00
N ARG A 23 10.16 2.94 4.06
CA ARG A 23 9.00 2.13 3.65
C ARG A 23 8.47 1.26 4.79
N ASP A 24 9.37 0.54 5.46
CA ASP A 24 9.05 -0.29 6.61
C ASP A 24 8.52 0.56 7.79
N GLY A 25 9.09 1.74 7.99
CA GLY A 25 8.63 2.68 9.02
C GLY A 25 7.22 3.24 8.77
N VAL A 26 6.87 3.51 7.52
CA VAL A 26 5.50 3.94 7.16
C VAL A 26 4.52 2.79 7.35
N LEU A 27 4.84 1.59 6.83
CA LEU A 27 3.98 0.42 6.98
C LEU A 27 3.72 0.09 8.46
N GLY A 28 4.76 0.12 9.30
CA GLY A 28 4.62 -0.11 10.74
C GLY A 28 3.70 0.91 11.43
N LYS A 29 3.77 2.19 11.07
CA LYS A 29 2.87 3.21 11.59
C LYS A 29 1.43 3.02 11.12
N LEU A 30 1.24 2.66 9.86
CA LEU A 30 -0.10 2.37 9.31
C LEU A 30 -0.76 1.19 10.05
N CYS A 31 -0.01 0.12 10.30
CA CYS A 31 -0.50 -1.01 11.11
C CYS A 31 -0.81 -0.59 12.56
N ALA A 32 0.02 0.26 13.18
CA ALA A 32 -0.19 0.73 14.54
C ALA A 32 -1.44 1.61 14.71
N LEU A 33 -1.91 2.25 13.64
CA LEU A 33 -3.14 3.06 13.62
C LEU A 33 -4.42 2.22 13.51
N GLY A 34 -4.31 0.90 13.34
CA GLY A 34 -5.47 0.00 13.21
C GLY A 34 -6.25 0.21 11.92
N ILE A 35 -5.63 0.81 10.90
CA ILE A 35 -6.21 1.02 9.57
C ILE A 35 -6.06 -0.28 8.77
N GLU A 36 -7.07 -0.63 7.97
CA GLU A 36 -6.98 -1.77 7.06
C GLU A 36 -6.01 -1.43 5.92
N VAL A 37 -4.83 -2.04 5.97
CA VAL A 37 -3.72 -1.77 5.04
C VAL A 37 -3.32 -3.08 4.34
N GLU A 38 -3.40 -3.09 3.01
CA GLU A 38 -2.89 -4.17 2.18
C GLU A 38 -1.54 -3.76 1.58
N ALA A 39 -0.45 -4.44 1.97
CA ALA A 39 0.86 -4.21 1.39
C ALA A 39 1.05 -5.06 0.11
N VAL A 40 1.44 -4.43 -0.98
CA VAL A 40 1.65 -5.06 -2.29
C VAL A 40 3.09 -4.88 -2.76
N ALA A 41 3.64 -5.88 -3.43
CA ALA A 41 5.01 -5.85 -3.91
C ALA A 41 5.22 -4.90 -5.12
N ASP A 42 4.16 -4.62 -5.88
CA ASP A 42 4.24 -3.69 -7.02
C ASP A 42 2.88 -3.09 -7.36
N LEU A 43 2.67 -1.84 -6.96
CA LEU A 43 1.44 -1.12 -7.28
C LEU A 43 1.32 -0.79 -8.77
N CYS A 44 2.46 -0.61 -9.45
CA CYS A 44 2.49 -0.29 -10.88
C CYS A 44 1.90 -1.41 -11.74
N GLU A 45 2.26 -2.67 -11.48
CA GLU A 45 1.70 -3.84 -12.15
C GLU A 45 0.20 -3.98 -11.88
N LEU A 46 -0.23 -3.83 -10.62
CA LEU A 46 -1.66 -3.88 -10.27
C LEU A 46 -2.46 -2.81 -11.01
N ALA A 47 -1.95 -1.58 -11.07
CA ALA A 47 -2.56 -0.49 -11.82
C ALA A 47 -2.59 -0.78 -13.33
N ALA A 48 -1.49 -1.28 -13.89
CA ALA A 48 -1.40 -1.63 -15.31
C ALA A 48 -2.42 -2.73 -15.70
N ARG A 49 -2.66 -3.69 -14.81
CA ARG A 49 -3.63 -4.77 -15.01
C ARG A 49 -5.07 -4.40 -14.64
N ARG A 50 -5.31 -3.18 -14.14
CA ARG A 50 -6.60 -2.74 -13.59
C ARG A 50 -7.11 -3.74 -12.54
N ASP A 51 -6.23 -4.11 -11.61
CA ASP A 51 -6.55 -5.10 -10.59
C ASP A 51 -7.82 -4.67 -9.82
N PRO A 52 -8.78 -5.59 -9.59
CA PRO A 52 -10.04 -5.27 -8.92
C PRO A 52 -9.84 -4.59 -7.56
N ARG A 53 -8.75 -4.90 -6.85
CA ARG A 53 -8.42 -4.29 -5.55
C ARG A 53 -8.29 -2.76 -5.60
N LEU A 54 -7.93 -2.20 -6.76
CA LEU A 54 -7.81 -0.75 -6.94
C LEU A 54 -9.13 -0.09 -7.35
N THR A 55 -10.13 -0.86 -7.77
CA THR A 55 -11.44 -0.34 -8.18
C THR A 55 -12.32 0.00 -6.97
N GLU A 56 -12.02 -0.61 -5.83
CA GLU A 56 -12.78 -0.51 -4.58
C GLU A 56 -12.14 0.47 -3.57
N LEU A 57 -11.14 1.25 -4.00
CA LEU A 57 -10.43 2.27 -3.19
C LEU A 57 -11.04 3.66 -3.31
#